data_AF-A0A944C1S6-F1
#
_entry.id   AF-A0A944C1S6-F1
#
_cell.length_a   1.000
_cell.length_b   1.000
_cell.length_c   1.000
_cell.angle_alpha   90.00
_cell.angle_beta   90.00
_cell.angle_gamma   90.00
#
_symmetry.space_group_name_H-M   'P 1'
#
loop_
_entity.id
_entity.type
_entity.pdbx_description
1 polymer ?
#
loop_
_entity_poly.entity_id
_entity_poly.type
_entity_poly.pdbx_seq_one_letter_code
_entity_poly.pdbx_strand_id
1 'polypeptide(L)'
;MWFWFAVIALLCWSGSDLFSKIGCQDADDKYSHLKMVMAVGVVMGLHAAYEIFVGGVEISWSVIITYLPVSALYIVSMAVGYLGLRYIELSISSPICNSSGAIVAVLIFATKGFGELPPIALVAVALVCIGVVCLGITEANEDEELRKARQDASNHHYAKSWIAIALPV
;
A
#
# COMPACT_ATOMS: atom_id res chain seq x y z
N MET A 1 -8.94 23.06 -3.03
CA MET A 1 -9.21 22.07 -4.10
C MET A 1 -8.50 20.74 -3.86
N TRP A 2 -7.21 20.71 -3.50
CA TRP A 2 -6.48 19.47 -3.20
C TRP A 2 -7.09 18.60 -2.08
N PHE A 3 -7.66 19.22 -1.03
CA PHE A 3 -8.23 18.49 0.11
C PHE A 3 -9.35 17.51 -0.28
N TRP A 4 -10.27 17.94 -1.16
CA TRP A 4 -11.35 17.08 -1.63
C TRP A 4 -10.84 15.92 -2.48
N PHE A 5 -9.83 16.16 -3.33
CA PHE A 5 -9.17 15.09 -4.06
C PHE A 5 -8.45 14.11 -3.12
N ALA A 6 -7.86 14.59 -2.01
CA ALA A 6 -7.26 13.73 -1.00
C ALA A 6 -8.31 12.84 -0.29
N VAL A 7 -9.48 13.39 0.06
CA VAL A 7 -10.57 12.61 0.66
C VAL A 7 -11.08 11.55 -0.30
N ILE A 8 -11.30 11.91 -1.58
CA ILE A 8 -11.72 10.94 -2.60
C ILE A 8 -10.66 9.86 -2.78
N ALA A 9 -9.39 10.23 -2.87
CA ALA A 9 -8.29 9.27 -2.98
C ALA A 9 -8.23 8.31 -1.78
N LEU A 10 -8.43 8.80 -0.55
CA LEU A 10 -8.49 7.96 0.65
C LEU A 10 -9.62 6.93 0.57
N LEU A 11 -10.81 7.34 0.14
CA LEU A 11 -11.96 6.46 -0.02
C LEU A 11 -11.73 5.40 -1.11
N CYS A 12 -11.24 5.82 -2.28
CA CYS A 12 -10.92 4.91 -3.38
C CYS A 12 -9.81 3.92 -2.99
N TRP A 13 -8.79 4.38 -2.26
CA TRP A 13 -7.70 3.52 -1.82
C TRP A 13 -8.16 2.49 -0.79
N SER A 14 -8.92 2.93 0.21
CA SER A 14 -9.52 2.03 1.21
C SER A 14 -10.45 0.99 0.57
N GLY A 15 -11.24 1.42 -0.43
CA GLY A 15 -12.08 0.52 -1.21
C GLY A 15 -11.27 -0.48 -2.02
N SER A 16 -10.21 -0.03 -2.70
CA SER A 16 -9.31 -0.90 -3.46
C SER A 16 -8.65 -1.96 -2.58
N ASP A 17 -8.22 -1.61 -1.37
CA ASP A 17 -7.60 -2.54 -0.43
C ASP A 17 -8.59 -3.62 0.03
N LEU A 18 -9.84 -3.22 0.31
CA LEU A 18 -10.93 -4.15 0.66
C LEU A 18 -11.20 -5.14 -0.48
N PHE A 19 -11.41 -4.65 -1.71
CA PHE A 19 -11.68 -5.50 -2.86
C PHE A 19 -10.47 -6.37 -3.24
N SER A 20 -9.25 -5.86 -3.08
CA SER A 20 -8.02 -6.64 -3.32
C SER A 20 -7.88 -7.77 -2.30
N LYS A 21 -8.24 -7.53 -1.03
CA LYS A 21 -8.27 -8.59 -0.03
C LYS A 21 -9.30 -9.66 -0.40
N ILE A 22 -10.53 -9.27 -0.75
CA ILE A 22 -11.58 -10.21 -1.17
C ILE A 22 -11.12 -11.04 -2.37
N GLY A 23 -10.47 -10.41 -3.36
CA GLY A 23 -9.95 -11.10 -4.55
C GLY A 23 -8.77 -12.05 -4.26
N CYS A 24 -7.96 -11.77 -3.24
CA CYS A 24 -6.82 -12.60 -2.83
C CYS A 24 -7.14 -13.61 -1.70
N GLN A 25 -8.35 -13.60 -1.16
CA GLN A 25 -8.72 -14.37 0.04
C GLN A 25 -8.93 -15.86 -0.24
N ASP A 26 -9.25 -16.24 -1.48
CA ASP A 26 -9.56 -17.62 -1.82
C ASP A 26 -8.35 -18.54 -1.61
N ALA A 27 -8.47 -19.48 -0.66
CA ALA A 27 -7.39 -20.38 -0.27
C ALA A 27 -7.06 -21.40 -1.37
N ASP A 28 -8.07 -21.81 -2.15
CA ASP A 28 -7.94 -22.78 -3.24
C ASP A 28 -7.28 -22.17 -4.48
N ASP A 29 -7.37 -20.84 -4.67
CA ASP A 29 -6.73 -20.14 -5.78
C ASP A 29 -5.32 -19.67 -5.43
N LYS A 30 -4.34 -20.55 -5.62
CA LYS A 30 -2.91 -20.23 -5.43
C LYS A 30 -2.42 -19.09 -6.32
N TYR A 31 -3.10 -18.77 -7.41
CA TYR A 31 -2.70 -17.75 -8.39
C TYR A 31 -3.48 -16.43 -8.26
N SER A 32 -4.30 -16.27 -7.22
CA SER A 32 -5.12 -15.09 -6.97
C SER A 32 -4.33 -13.78 -7.01
N HIS A 33 -3.17 -13.73 -6.35
CA HIS A 33 -2.25 -12.58 -6.38
C HIS A 33 -1.75 -12.23 -7.79
N LEU A 34 -1.44 -13.21 -8.64
CA LEU A 34 -1.03 -12.96 -10.02
C LEU A 34 -2.19 -12.48 -10.88
N LYS A 35 -3.39 -13.02 -10.68
CA LYS A 35 -4.60 -12.54 -11.37
C LYS A 35 -4.89 -11.07 -11.03
N MET A 36 -4.69 -10.67 -9.77
CA MET A 36 -4.81 -9.29 -9.33
C MET A 36 -3.78 -8.38 -10.01
N VAL A 37 -2.49 -8.78 -10.04
CA VAL A 37 -1.44 -8.03 -10.76
C VAL A 37 -1.79 -7.86 -12.24
N MET A 38 -2.26 -8.92 -12.89
CA MET A 38 -2.65 -8.88 -14.31
C MET A 38 -3.87 -7.98 -14.53
N ALA A 39 -4.91 -8.09 -13.69
CA ALA A 39 -6.12 -7.28 -13.82
C ALA A 39 -5.81 -5.77 -13.66
N VAL A 40 -5.04 -5.42 -12.62
CA VAL A 40 -4.62 -4.02 -12.39
C VAL A 40 -3.70 -3.54 -13.50
N GLY A 41 -2.76 -4.37 -13.96
CA GLY A 41 -1.88 -4.06 -15.09
C GLY A 41 -2.65 -3.78 -16.39
N VAL A 42 -3.71 -4.54 -16.66
CA VAL A 42 -4.57 -4.33 -17.83
C VAL A 42 -5.33 -3.00 -17.72
N VAL A 43 -5.97 -2.73 -16.58
CA VAL A 43 -6.72 -1.47 -16.37
C VAL A 43 -5.80 -0.26 -16.46
N MET A 44 -4.64 -0.30 -15.80
CA MET A 44 -3.66 0.79 -15.84
C MET A 44 -3.03 0.93 -17.23
N GLY A 45 -2.83 -0.18 -17.97
CA GLY A 45 -2.36 -0.14 -19.36
C GLY A 45 -3.37 0.50 -20.32
N LEU A 46 -4.67 0.21 -20.14
CA LEU A 46 -5.73 0.89 -20.89
C LEU A 46 -5.81 2.38 -20.55
N HIS A 47 -5.67 2.73 -19.27
CA HIS A 47 -5.60 4.13 -18.85
C HIS A 47 -4.39 4.84 -19.47
N ALA A 48 -3.21 4.22 -19.47
CA ALA A 48 -2.03 4.77 -20.12
C ALA A 48 -2.26 4.97 -21.63
N ALA A 49 -2.87 4.01 -22.32
CA ALA A 49 -3.22 4.16 -23.73
C ALA A 49 -4.14 5.37 -23.96
N TYR A 50 -5.15 5.57 -23.11
CA TYR A 50 -6.02 6.74 -23.17
C TYR A 50 -5.25 8.06 -23.00
N GLU A 51 -4.35 8.15 -22.00
CA GLU A 51 -3.53 9.35 -21.77
C GLU A 51 -2.60 9.66 -22.96
N ILE A 52 -2.07 8.63 -23.63
CA ILE A 52 -1.21 8.79 -24.81
C ILE A 52 -2.03 9.26 -26.02
N PHE A 53 -3.12 8.58 -26.33
CA PHE A 53 -3.88 8.83 -27.58
C PHE A 53 -4.85 10.00 -27.49
N VAL A 54 -5.42 10.26 -26.31
CA VAL A 54 -6.43 11.31 -26.09
C VAL A 54 -5.87 12.47 -25.26
N GLY A 55 -5.07 12.16 -24.23
CA GLY A 55 -4.41 13.16 -23.39
C GLY A 55 -3.22 13.86 -24.04
N GLY A 56 -2.69 13.31 -25.15
CA GLY A 56 -1.56 13.89 -25.89
C GLY A 56 -0.22 13.78 -25.16
N VAL A 57 -0.07 12.83 -24.24
CA VAL A 57 1.17 12.62 -23.50
C VAL A 57 2.29 12.18 -24.45
N GLU A 58 3.36 12.97 -24.52
CA GLU A 58 4.53 12.65 -25.35
C GLU A 58 5.37 11.54 -24.72
N ILE A 59 5.58 10.45 -25.46
CA ILE A 59 6.48 9.37 -25.07
C ILE A 59 7.80 9.51 -25.82
N SER A 60 8.90 9.53 -25.06
CA SER A 60 10.25 9.47 -25.60
C SER A 60 11.04 8.32 -24.98
N TRP A 61 12.09 7.88 -25.68
CA TRP A 61 12.98 6.83 -25.19
C TRP A 61 13.66 7.21 -23.86
N SER A 62 13.99 8.50 -23.70
CA SER A 62 14.55 9.01 -22.45
C SER A 62 13.57 8.87 -21.29
N VAL A 63 12.30 9.24 -21.50
CA VAL A 63 11.25 9.15 -20.46
C VAL A 63 11.10 7.69 -20.02
N ILE A 64 11.06 6.74 -20.95
CA ILE A 64 10.94 5.32 -20.63
C ILE A 64 12.11 4.89 -19.73
N ILE A 65 13.36 5.17 -20.11
CA ILE A 65 14.53 4.76 -19.32
C ILE A 65 14.54 5.45 -17.95
N THR A 66 14.13 6.71 -17.85
CA THR A 66 14.10 7.45 -16.59
C THR A 66 13.09 6.87 -15.59
N TYR A 67 11.89 6.50 -16.06
CA TYR A 67 10.82 6.06 -15.17
C TYR A 67 10.74 4.54 -14.99
N LEU A 68 11.27 3.75 -15.93
CA LEU A 68 11.24 2.28 -15.87
C LEU A 68 11.75 1.69 -14.55
N PRO A 69 12.87 2.15 -13.94
CA PRO A 69 13.34 1.60 -12.68
C PRO A 69 12.34 1.81 -11.54
N VAL A 70 11.76 3.01 -11.45
CA VAL A 70 10.78 3.35 -10.41
C VAL A 70 9.48 2.58 -10.62
N SER A 71 9.02 2.48 -11.87
CA SER A 71 7.83 1.69 -12.22
C SER A 71 8.02 0.21 -11.92
N ALA A 72 9.20 -0.35 -12.21
CA ALA A 72 9.51 -1.74 -11.90
C ALA A 72 9.49 -2.00 -10.39
N LEU A 73 10.12 -1.13 -9.58
CA LEU A 73 10.07 -1.21 -8.12
C LEU A 73 8.63 -1.13 -7.59
N TYR A 74 7.81 -0.23 -8.16
CA TYR A 74 6.41 -0.10 -7.78
C TYR A 74 5.60 -1.37 -8.10
N ILE A 75 5.73 -1.93 -9.31
CA ILE A 75 5.04 -3.16 -9.71
C ILE A 75 5.46 -4.33 -8.81
N VAL A 76 6.75 -4.47 -8.52
CA VAL A 76 7.26 -5.51 -7.61
C VAL A 76 6.70 -5.30 -6.21
N SER A 77 6.69 -4.07 -5.70
CA SER A 77 6.11 -3.73 -4.39
C SER A 77 4.63 -4.11 -4.31
N MET A 78 3.84 -3.80 -5.35
CA MET A 78 2.42 -4.14 -5.41
C MET A 78 2.20 -5.65 -5.49
N ALA A 79 3.00 -6.38 -6.27
CA ALA A 79 2.93 -7.84 -6.37
C ALA A 79 3.21 -8.52 -5.03
N VAL A 80 4.22 -8.05 -4.29
CA VAL A 80 4.52 -8.52 -2.92
C VAL A 80 3.37 -8.16 -1.97
N GLY A 81 2.78 -6.98 -2.12
CA GLY A 81 1.59 -6.57 -1.35
C GLY A 81 0.40 -7.51 -1.55
N TYR A 82 0.06 -7.84 -2.81
CA TYR A 82 -1.03 -8.78 -3.11
C TYR A 82 -0.77 -10.19 -2.59
N LEU A 83 0.49 -10.63 -2.60
CA LEU A 83 0.89 -11.89 -1.99
C LEU A 83 0.71 -11.84 -0.47
N GLY A 84 1.12 -10.75 0.19
CA GLY A 84 0.90 -10.51 1.61
C GLY A 84 -0.57 -10.50 2.01
N LEU A 85 -1.46 -9.95 1.18
CA LEU A 85 -2.92 -9.95 1.42
C LEU A 85 -3.52 -11.36 1.50
N ARG A 86 -2.87 -12.39 0.96
CA ARG A 86 -3.32 -13.77 1.12
C ARG A 86 -3.11 -14.29 2.54
N TYR A 87 -2.03 -13.86 3.19
CA TYR A 87 -1.57 -14.42 4.46
C TYR A 87 -1.83 -13.51 5.66
N ILE A 88 -1.97 -12.20 5.44
CA ILE A 88 -2.11 -11.18 6.47
C ILE A 88 -3.53 -10.62 6.46
N GLU A 89 -4.13 -10.41 7.64
CA GLU A 89 -5.43 -9.76 7.76
C GLU A 89 -5.38 -8.31 7.29
N LEU A 90 -6.47 -7.82 6.72
CA LEU A 90 -6.53 -6.47 6.17
C LEU A 90 -6.32 -5.40 7.27
N SER A 91 -6.80 -5.67 8.48
CA SER A 91 -6.61 -4.83 9.66
C SER A 91 -5.14 -4.63 10.04
N ILE A 92 -4.28 -5.61 9.75
CA ILE A 92 -2.83 -5.56 10.03
C ILE A 92 -2.07 -5.05 8.81
N SER A 93 -2.46 -5.47 7.60
CA SER A 93 -1.79 -5.05 6.37
C SER A 93 -1.96 -3.56 6.11
N SER A 94 -3.14 -2.98 6.38
CA SER A 94 -3.41 -1.57 6.05
C SER A 94 -2.54 -0.59 6.86
N PRO A 95 -2.34 -0.74 8.19
CA PRO A 95 -1.41 0.11 8.95
C PRO A 95 0.06 -0.05 8.54
N ILE A 96 0.49 -1.27 8.18
CA ILE A 96 1.83 -1.51 7.62
C ILE A 96 1.98 -0.77 6.28
N CYS A 97 0.99 -0.85 5.39
CA CYS A 97 1.00 -0.12 4.12
C CYS A 97 1.02 1.40 4.35
N ASN A 98 0.26 1.91 5.32
CA ASN A 98 0.22 3.33 5.67
C ASN A 98 1.51 3.84 6.32
N SER A 99 2.34 2.96 6.89
CA SER A 99 3.66 3.32 7.40
C SER A 99 4.62 3.84 6.32
N SER A 100 4.40 3.45 5.05
CA SER A 100 5.17 3.97 3.91
C SER A 100 5.08 5.50 3.79
N GLY A 101 3.93 6.10 4.15
CA GLY A 101 3.74 7.55 4.18
C GLY A 101 4.65 8.24 5.21
N ALA A 102 4.84 7.63 6.38
CA ALA A 102 5.79 8.12 7.39
C ALA A 102 7.24 8.02 6.88
N ILE A 103 7.60 6.93 6.20
CA ILE A 103 8.94 6.75 5.61
C ILE A 103 9.20 7.81 4.54
N VAL A 104 8.26 8.05 3.64
CA VAL A 104 8.38 9.09 2.59
C VAL A 104 8.56 10.47 3.23
N ALA A 105 7.77 10.78 4.26
CA ALA A 105 7.88 12.03 5.00
C ALA A 105 9.29 12.23 5.62
N VAL A 106 9.86 11.18 6.22
CA VAL A 106 11.23 11.20 6.75
C VAL A 106 12.27 11.35 5.62
N LEU A 107 12.09 10.66 4.50
CA LEU A 107 12.99 10.74 3.34
C LEU A 107 13.00 12.13 2.70
N ILE A 108 11.85 12.82 2.65
CA ILE A 108 11.78 14.20 2.17
C ILE A 108 12.68 15.10 3.01
N PHE A 109 12.62 15.00 4.34
CA PHE A 109 13.52 15.77 5.22
C PHE A 109 14.99 15.37 5.07
N ALA A 110 15.27 14.06 4.94
CA ALA A 110 16.63 13.57 4.77
C ALA A 110 17.28 14.03 3.45
N THR A 111 16.48 14.22 2.39
CA THR A 111 16.97 14.58 1.05
C THR A 111 16.92 16.08 0.74
N LYS A 112 15.91 16.80 1.24
CA LYS A 112 15.74 18.25 1.03
C LYS A 112 16.32 19.10 2.16
N GLY A 113 16.63 18.49 3.30
CA GLY A 113 17.12 19.19 4.48
C GLY A 113 16.03 19.95 5.23
N PHE A 114 16.32 20.28 6.49
CA PHE A 114 15.36 20.91 7.40
C PHE A 114 15.06 22.39 7.07
N GLY A 115 15.89 23.04 6.25
CA GLY A 115 15.79 24.48 5.96
C GLY A 115 14.87 24.87 4.80
N GLU A 116 14.54 23.92 3.91
CA GLU A 116 13.73 24.20 2.71
C GLU A 116 12.21 23.98 2.94
N LEU A 117 11.83 23.49 4.11
CA LEU A 117 10.45 23.08 4.42
C LEU A 117 9.83 24.00 5.48
N PRO A 118 8.56 24.39 5.32
CA PRO A 118 7.90 25.24 6.29
C PRO A 118 7.81 24.51 7.66
N PRO A 119 7.98 25.19 8.80
CA PRO A 119 7.98 24.56 10.11
C PRO A 119 6.73 23.71 10.42
N ILE A 120 5.59 24.06 9.83
CA ILE A 120 4.34 23.29 9.94
C ILE A 120 4.44 21.89 9.33
N ALA A 121 5.30 21.69 8.32
CA ALA A 121 5.55 20.37 7.73
C ALA A 121 6.26 19.44 8.72
N LEU A 122 7.16 19.97 9.57
CA LEU A 122 7.80 19.17 10.62
C LEU A 122 6.78 18.67 11.64
N VAL A 123 5.83 19.53 12.04
CA VAL A 123 4.74 19.15 12.93
C VAL A 123 3.84 18.10 12.28
N ALA A 124 3.50 18.27 11.00
CA ALA A 124 2.69 17.30 10.26
C ALA A 124 3.37 15.92 10.19
N VAL A 125 4.68 15.88 9.92
CA VAL A 125 5.43 14.62 9.86
C VAL A 125 5.59 13.99 11.23
N ALA A 126 5.84 14.78 12.28
CA ALA A 126 5.85 14.27 13.65
C ALA A 126 4.50 13.64 14.02
N LEU A 127 3.38 14.28 13.67
CA LEU A 127 2.04 13.74 13.90
C LEU A 127 1.79 12.44 13.12
N VAL A 128 2.21 12.37 11.86
CA VAL A 128 2.12 11.13 11.06
C VAL A 128 2.93 10.00 11.70
N CYS A 129 4.18 10.27 12.10
CA CYS A 129 5.02 9.28 12.78
C CYS A 129 4.40 8.81 14.11
N ILE A 130 3.90 9.73 14.93
CA ILE A 130 3.19 9.41 16.17
C ILE A 130 1.96 8.55 15.88
N GLY A 131 1.16 8.93 14.88
CA GLY A 131 -0.02 8.17 14.45
C GLY A 131 0.32 6.72 14.08
N VAL A 132 1.37 6.51 13.28
CA VAL A 132 1.84 5.16 12.90
C VAL A 132 2.34 4.38 14.12
N VAL A 133 3.08 5.00 15.04
CA VAL A 133 3.53 4.34 16.28
C VAL A 133 2.35 3.98 17.18
N CYS A 134 1.39 4.89 17.35
CA CYS A 134 0.17 4.64 18.12
C CYS A 134 -0.64 3.49 17.51
N LEU A 135 -0.81 3.44 16.18
CA LEU A 135 -1.46 2.31 15.50
C LEU A 135 -0.75 1.00 15.81
N GLY A 136 0.59 0.97 15.71
CA GLY A 136 1.38 -0.21 16.06
C GLY A 136 1.23 -0.64 17.53
N ILE A 137 1.12 0.30 18.47
CA ILE A 137 0.87 0.01 19.89
C ILE A 137 -0.55 -0.53 20.12
N THR A 138 -1.56 0.06 19.46
CA THR A 138 -2.95 -0.38 19.54
C THR A 138 -3.11 -1.80 19.00
N GLU A 139 -2.48 -2.13 17.87
CA GLU A 139 -2.43 -3.50 17.36
C GLU A 139 -1.67 -4.46 18.28
N ALA A 140 -0.54 -4.01 18.85
CA ALA A 140 0.27 -4.86 19.73
C ALA A 140 -0.50 -5.28 21.00
N ASN A 141 -1.39 -4.41 21.49
CA ASN A 141 -2.19 -4.58 22.68
C ASN A 141 -3.66 -4.96 22.41
N GLU A 142 -4.02 -5.33 21.17
CA GLU A 142 -5.38 -5.79 20.85
C GLU A 142 -5.69 -7.10 21.61
N ASP A 143 -6.86 -7.16 22.23
CA ASP A 143 -7.27 -8.20 23.19
C ASP A 143 -7.29 -9.60 22.54
N GLU A 144 -6.65 -10.58 23.19
CA GLU A 144 -6.42 -11.90 22.60
C GLU A 144 -7.71 -12.70 22.34
N GLU A 145 -8.78 -12.43 23.09
CA GLU A 145 -10.10 -13.05 22.89
C GLU A 145 -10.84 -12.48 21.67
N LEU A 146 -10.83 -11.17 21.47
CA LEU A 146 -11.39 -10.53 20.27
C LEU A 146 -10.63 -10.93 19.01
N ARG A 147 -9.32 -11.15 19.13
CA ARG A 147 -8.45 -11.64 18.06
C ARG A 147 -8.74 -13.09 17.69
N LYS A 148 -8.89 -13.98 18.68
CA LYS A 148 -9.27 -15.39 18.46
C LYS A 148 -10.66 -15.51 17.83
N ALA A 149 -11.62 -14.71 18.29
CA ALA A 149 -12.98 -14.71 17.73
C ALA A 149 -13.02 -14.26 16.26
N ARG A 150 -12.12 -13.36 15.81
CA ARG A 150 -11.97 -13.01 14.39
C ARG A 150 -11.21 -14.09 13.61
N GLN A 151 -10.21 -14.72 14.20
CA GLN A 151 -9.45 -15.82 13.59
C GLN A 151 -10.31 -17.05 13.30
N ASP A 152 -11.21 -17.41 14.22
CA ASP A 152 -12.15 -18.53 14.04
C ASP A 152 -13.13 -18.28 12.87
N ALA A 153 -13.43 -17.01 12.55
CA ALA A 153 -14.23 -16.64 11.39
C ALA A 153 -13.40 -16.45 10.09
N SER A 154 -12.08 -16.23 10.21
CA SER A 154 -11.17 -15.83 9.14
C SER A 154 -10.37 -16.99 8.53
N ASN A 155 -10.35 -18.17 9.19
CA ASN A 155 -9.77 -19.42 8.68
C ASN A 155 -8.26 -19.37 8.35
N HIS A 156 -7.51 -18.36 8.82
CA HIS A 156 -6.10 -18.12 8.47
C HIS A 156 -5.20 -17.99 9.71
N HIS A 157 -4.00 -18.59 9.64
CA HIS A 157 -3.20 -19.03 10.80
C HIS A 157 -1.92 -18.21 11.08
N TYR A 158 -1.66 -17.09 10.39
CA TYR A 158 -0.41 -16.33 10.56
C TYR A 158 -0.64 -14.92 11.12
N ALA A 159 -0.59 -14.82 12.45
CA ALA A 159 -1.05 -13.66 13.21
C ALA A 159 0.03 -12.82 13.89
N LYS A 160 1.31 -13.22 13.80
CA LYS A 160 2.50 -12.48 14.26
C LYS A 160 3.69 -13.38 14.00
N SER A 161 4.34 -13.24 12.87
CA SER A 161 5.68 -13.78 12.72
C SER A 161 6.45 -12.90 11.76
N TRP A 162 7.68 -12.53 12.15
CA TRP A 162 8.62 -11.88 11.24
C TRP A 162 8.80 -12.71 9.96
N ILE A 163 8.61 -14.04 10.06
CA ILE A 163 8.61 -14.98 8.93
C ILE A 163 7.40 -14.76 8.01
N ALA A 164 6.22 -14.41 8.52
CA ALA A 164 5.04 -14.12 7.68
C ALA A 164 5.19 -12.77 6.91
N ILE A 165 5.98 -11.85 7.46
CA ILE A 165 6.32 -10.57 6.80
C ILE A 165 7.49 -10.76 5.82
N ALA A 166 8.48 -11.59 6.15
CA ALA A 166 9.69 -11.80 5.34
C ALA A 166 9.52 -12.87 4.24
N LEU A 167 8.62 -13.82 4.44
CA LEU A 167 8.34 -14.95 3.56
C LEU A 167 6.82 -15.22 3.55
N PRO A 168 6.05 -14.48 2.72
CA PRO A 168 4.66 -14.82 2.47
C PRO A 168 4.63 -16.09 1.57
N VAL A 169 4.73 -17.27 2.19
CA VAL A 169 4.75 -18.59 1.52
C VAL A 169 3.61 -19.44 2.04
#